data_AF-A0A7J5A5J1-F1
#
_entry.id   AF-A0A7J5A5J1-F1
#
_cell.length_a   1.000
_cell.length_b   1.000
_cell.length_c   1.000
_cell.angle_alpha   90.00
_cell.angle_beta   90.00
_cell.angle_gamma   90.00
#
_symmetry.space_group_name_H-M   'P 1'
#
loop_
_entity.id
_entity.type
_entity.pdbx_description
1 polymer ?
#
loop_
_entity_poly.entity_id
_entity_poly.type
_entity_poly.pdbx_seq_one_letter_code
_entity_poly.pdbx_strand_id
1 'polypeptide(L)'
;ESVKGNYYLTKELETSIKNAKYYSWIYGASEIKPEHLIFAMLADKKSDAGKYLNASGMSYSEFKSEYQNIKKIKVNRLLESIGKNNLAVQVGIPILINKLIKNNR
;
A
#
# COMPACT_ATOMS: atom_id res chain seq x y z
N GLU A 1 -12.06 -18.73 18.81
CA GLU A 1 -11.16 -19.50 19.69
C GLU A 1 -9.85 -18.74 19.83
N SER A 2 -9.42 -18.39 21.05
CA SER A 2 -8.10 -17.80 21.28
C SER A 2 -7.14 -18.92 21.66
N VAL A 3 -6.26 -19.28 20.74
CA VAL A 3 -5.17 -20.23 21.03
C VAL A 3 -4.17 -19.51 21.93
N LYS A 4 -4.11 -19.89 23.21
CA LYS A 4 -3.03 -19.49 24.13
C LYS A 4 -1.75 -20.22 23.73
N GLY A 5 -1.08 -19.73 22.70
CA GLY A 5 0.27 -20.13 22.33
C GLY A 5 1.25 -19.01 22.68
N ASN A 6 2.38 -19.34 23.30
CA ASN A 6 3.53 -18.44 23.31
C ASN A 6 4.14 -18.50 21.90
N TYR A 7 3.69 -17.61 21.02
CA TYR A 7 4.23 -17.50 19.67
C TYR A 7 5.55 -16.73 19.73
N TYR A 8 6.64 -17.40 19.36
CA TYR A 8 7.95 -16.78 19.20
C TYR A 8 8.12 -16.30 17.76
N LEU A 9 8.69 -15.12 17.60
CA LEU A 9 9.03 -14.61 16.27
C LEU A 9 10.20 -15.41 15.72
N THR A 10 10.16 -15.73 14.43
CA THR A 10 11.33 -16.25 13.75
C THR A 10 12.37 -15.14 13.60
N LYS A 11 13.66 -15.49 13.54
CA LYS A 11 14.74 -14.53 13.26
C LYS A 11 14.52 -13.78 11.94
N GLU A 12 13.92 -14.45 10.96
CA GLU A 12 13.54 -13.85 9.68
C GLU A 12 12.49 -12.76 9.87
N LEU A 13 11.47 -13.00 10.69
CA LEU A 13 10.44 -12.01 10.99
C LEU A 13 11.01 -10.84 11.81
N GLU A 14 11.86 -11.10 12.80
CA GLU A 14 12.57 -10.03 13.54
C GLU A 14 13.40 -9.15 12.61
N THR A 15 14.12 -9.77 11.67
CA THR A 15 14.91 -9.06 10.65
C THR A 15 14.00 -8.22 9.74
N SER A 16 12.86 -8.77 9.32
CA SER A 16 11.86 -8.07 8.51
C SER A 16 11.29 -6.86 9.26
N ILE A 17 10.96 -6.98 10.55
CA ILE A 17 10.48 -5.88 11.39
C ILE A 17 11.55 -4.78 11.53
N LYS A 18 12.80 -5.17 11.78
CA LYS A 18 13.92 -4.22 11.88
C LYS A 18 14.11 -3.45 10.56
N ASN A 19 14.07 -4.16 9.43
CA ASN A 19 14.21 -3.56 8.11
C ASN A 19 12.98 -2.71 7.72
N ALA A 20 11.78 -3.07 8.16
CA ALA A 20 10.56 -2.30 7.93
C ALA A 20 10.64 -0.89 8.53
N LYS A 21 11.41 -0.69 9.61
CA LYS A 21 11.70 0.64 10.16
C LYS A 21 12.38 1.54 9.13
N TYR A 22 13.36 1.01 8.40
CA TYR A 22 14.04 1.75 7.33
C TYR A 22 13.07 2.16 6.21
N TYR A 23 12.18 1.26 5.79
CA TYR A 23 11.15 1.59 4.80
C TYR A 23 10.14 2.61 5.30
N SER A 24 9.80 2.59 6.59
CA SER A 24 8.93 3.62 7.19
C SER A 24 9.53 5.02 7.04
N TRP A 25 10.85 5.14 7.20
CA TRP A 25 11.57 6.40 7.02
C TRP A 25 11.61 6.84 5.56
N ILE A 26 11.89 5.93 4.62
CA ILE A 26 11.89 6.21 3.18
C ILE A 26 10.56 6.84 2.75
N TYR A 27 9.45 6.35 3.31
CA TYR A 27 8.11 6.80 2.93
C TYR A 27 7.50 7.82 3.90
N GLY A 28 8.32 8.43 4.76
CA GLY A 28 7.90 9.53 5.64
C GLY A 28 6.81 9.16 6.64
N ALA A 29 6.76 7.90 7.08
CA ALA A 29 5.78 7.44 8.05
C ALA A 29 6.34 7.54 9.49
N SER A 30 5.50 7.99 10.42
CA SER A 30 5.81 8.06 11.86
C SER A 30 5.82 6.69 12.54
N GLU A 31 5.25 5.67 11.89
CA GLU A 31 5.09 4.32 12.41
C GLU A 31 5.32 3.27 11.31
N ILE A 32 5.69 2.06 11.73
CA ILE A 32 5.77 0.91 10.82
C ILE A 32 4.34 0.49 10.47
N LYS A 33 4.08 0.33 9.17
CA LYS A 33 2.80 -0.11 8.61
C LYS A 33 3.03 -1.38 7.79
N PRO A 34 1.97 -2.16 7.48
CA PRO A 34 2.12 -3.44 6.78
C PRO A 34 2.90 -3.34 5.46
N GLU A 35 2.77 -2.25 4.73
CA GLU A 35 3.46 -2.05 3.44
C GLU A 35 4.98 -1.96 3.63
N HIS A 36 5.45 -1.40 4.75
CA HIS A 36 6.87 -1.35 5.08
C HIS A 36 7.45 -2.74 5.38
N LEU A 37 6.64 -3.62 5.99
CA LEU A 37 6.99 -5.03 6.18
C LEU A 37 7.08 -5.77 4.86
N ILE A 38 6.12 -5.55 3.95
CA ILE A 38 6.14 -6.17 2.61
C ILE A 38 7.38 -5.70 1.83
N PHE A 39 7.75 -4.42 1.89
CA PHE A 39 9.01 -3.95 1.31
C PHE A 39 10.23 -4.66 1.89
N ALA A 40 10.26 -4.87 3.21
CA ALA A 40 11.36 -5.57 3.87
C ALA A 40 11.46 -7.04 3.44
N MET A 41 10.33 -7.75 3.35
CA MET A 41 10.27 -9.14 2.90
C MET A 41 10.69 -9.28 1.43
N LEU A 42 10.20 -8.41 0.55
CA LEU A 42 10.54 -8.41 -0.87
C LEU A 42 12.02 -8.06 -1.14
N ALA A 43 12.63 -7.26 -0.26
CA ALA A 43 14.04 -6.90 -0.35
C ALA A 43 14.96 -8.07 0.02
N ASP A 44 14.54 -8.94 0.95
CA ASP A 44 15.24 -10.17 1.28
C ASP A 44 14.81 -11.33 0.38
N LYS A 45 15.39 -11.42 -0.82
CA LYS A 45 15.10 -12.49 -1.78
C LYS A 45 15.52 -13.90 -1.31
N LYS A 46 16.26 -14.01 -0.21
CA LYS A 46 16.71 -15.31 0.34
C LYS A 46 15.77 -15.83 1.42
N SER A 47 15.02 -14.94 2.06
CA SER A 47 13.96 -15.27 3.01
C SER A 47 12.86 -16.13 2.40
N ASP A 48 12.19 -16.94 3.21
CA ASP A 48 11.08 -17.77 2.74
C ASP A 48 9.90 -16.89 2.32
N ALA A 49 9.62 -15.82 3.07
CA ALA A 49 8.61 -14.83 2.70
C ALA A 49 8.93 -14.15 1.36
N GLY A 50 10.18 -13.70 1.16
CA GLY A 50 10.62 -13.05 -0.06
C GLY A 50 10.56 -13.97 -1.28
N LYS A 51 10.95 -15.25 -1.13
CA LYS A 51 10.81 -16.26 -2.19
C LYS A 51 9.35 -16.51 -2.54
N TYR A 52 8.49 -16.69 -1.52
CA TYR A 52 7.07 -16.95 -1.73
C TYR A 52 6.36 -15.79 -2.44
N LEU A 53 6.61 -14.55 -2.01
CA LEU A 53 6.02 -13.37 -2.63
C LEU A 53 6.47 -13.22 -4.09
N ASN A 54 7.77 -13.39 -4.38
CA ASN A 54 8.26 -13.35 -5.77
C ASN A 54 7.65 -14.49 -6.61
N ALA A 55 7.56 -15.71 -6.08
CA ALA A 55 6.94 -16.84 -6.76
C ALA A 55 5.44 -16.63 -7.02
N SER A 56 4.78 -15.81 -6.19
CA SER A 56 3.38 -15.41 -6.35
C SER A 56 3.21 -14.24 -7.33
N GLY A 57 4.26 -13.83 -8.04
CA GLY A 57 4.21 -12.72 -8.99
C GLY A 57 4.26 -11.33 -8.35
N MET A 58 4.71 -11.22 -7.10
CA MET A 58 4.94 -9.94 -6.44
C MET A 58 6.44 -9.64 -6.35
N SER A 59 6.96 -8.83 -7.28
CA SER A 59 8.32 -8.30 -7.17
C SER A 59 8.37 -7.00 -6.37
N TYR A 60 9.57 -6.66 -5.86
CA TYR A 60 9.81 -5.37 -5.21
C TYR A 60 9.44 -4.18 -6.12
N SER A 61 9.79 -4.24 -7.40
CA SER A 61 9.53 -3.17 -8.37
C SER A 61 8.04 -2.98 -8.64
N GLU A 62 7.29 -4.06 -8.80
CA GLU A 62 5.84 -4.01 -9.02
C GLU A 62 5.14 -3.48 -7.79
N PHE A 63 5.48 -4.01 -6.61
CA PHE A 63 4.90 -3.54 -5.34
C PHE A 63 5.20 -2.06 -5.10
N LYS A 64 6.42 -1.59 -5.40
CA LYS A 64 6.77 -0.16 -5.32
C LYS A 64 5.89 0.71 -6.23
N SER A 65 5.70 0.28 -7.48
CA SER A 65 4.87 0.99 -8.46
C SER A 65 3.44 1.13 -7.96
N GLU A 66 2.83 0.02 -7.52
CA GLU A 66 1.46 0.00 -6.98
C GLU A 66 1.33 0.85 -5.72
N TYR A 67 2.26 0.72 -4.78
CA TYR A 67 2.25 1.52 -3.55
C TYR A 67 2.32 3.03 -3.84
N GLN A 68 3.16 3.45 -4.79
CA GLN A 68 3.24 4.84 -5.21
C GLN A 68 1.95 5.31 -5.90
N ASN A 69 1.31 4.46 -6.70
CA ASN A 69 0.01 4.75 -7.29
C ASN A 69 -1.05 4.94 -6.20
N ILE A 70 -1.14 4.03 -5.23
CA ILE A 70 -2.07 4.14 -4.10
C ILE A 70 -1.83 5.42 -3.29
N LYS A 71 -0.56 5.77 -3.03
CA LYS A 71 -0.23 7.02 -2.32
C LYS A 71 -0.62 8.27 -3.09
N LYS A 72 -0.48 8.28 -4.42
CA LYS A 72 -0.96 9.36 -5.28
C LYS A 72 -2.49 9.39 -5.36
N ILE A 73 -3.13 8.22 -5.30
CA ILE A 73 -4.58 8.03 -5.33
C ILE A 73 -5.23 8.35 -3.98
N LYS A 74 -4.47 8.57 -2.89
CA LYS A 74 -5.00 9.01 -1.59
C LYS A 74 -5.77 10.33 -1.70
N VAL A 75 -7.03 10.15 -2.08
CA VAL A 75 -8.22 10.97 -2.04
C VAL A 75 -8.09 12.37 -2.64
N ASN A 76 -8.62 12.50 -3.85
CA ASN A 76 -9.05 13.79 -4.35
C ASN A 76 -10.29 14.20 -3.53
N ARG A 77 -10.08 14.92 -2.41
CA ARG A 77 -11.12 15.30 -1.44
C ARG A 77 -12.35 15.94 -2.09
N LEU A 78 -12.16 16.56 -3.26
CA LEU A 78 -13.24 17.08 -4.09
C LEU A 78 -14.17 15.98 -4.63
N LEU A 79 -13.63 14.89 -5.19
CA LEU A 79 -14.43 13.77 -5.68
C LEU A 79 -15.09 12.99 -4.54
N GLU A 80 -14.44 12.90 -3.38
CA GLU A 80 -15.04 12.32 -2.19
C GLU A 80 -16.21 13.18 -1.66
N SER A 81 -16.05 14.51 -1.64
CA SER A 81 -17.10 15.45 -1.24
C SER A 81 -18.30 15.44 -2.20
N ILE A 82 -18.04 15.39 -3.51
CA ILE A 82 -19.08 15.29 -4.55
C ILE A 82 -19.77 13.92 -4.49
N GLY A 83 -19.01 12.84 -4.28
CA GLY A 83 -19.53 11.48 -4.14
C GLY A 83 -20.43 11.27 -2.92
N LYS A 84 -20.30 12.08 -1.87
CA LYS A 84 -21.18 12.06 -0.68
C LYS A 84 -22.54 12.71 -0.91
N ASN A 85 -22.72 13.47 -1.99
CA ASN A 85 -23.99 14.13 -2.31
C ASN A 85 -24.74 13.35 -3.42
N ASN A 86 -25.80 12.63 -3.04
CA ASN A 86 -26.59 11.79 -3.96
C ASN A 86 -27.09 12.54 -5.21
N LEU A 87 -27.43 13.83 -5.09
CA LEU A 87 -27.91 14.62 -6.22
C LEU A 87 -26.82 14.85 -7.25
N ALA A 88 -25.60 15.17 -6.79
CA ALA A 88 -24.44 15.47 -7.64
C ALA A 88 -23.93 14.24 -8.40
N VAL A 89 -24.04 13.06 -7.78
CA VAL A 89 -23.73 11.78 -8.41
C VAL A 89 -24.77 11.43 -9.49
N GLN A 90 -26.06 11.66 -9.21
CA GLN A 90 -27.16 11.38 -10.15
C GLN A 90 -27.12 12.27 -11.40
N VAL A 91 -26.72 13.53 -11.28
CA VAL A 91 -26.59 14.45 -12.43
C VAL A 91 -25.28 14.28 -13.21
N GLY A 92 -24.45 13.28 -12.88
CA GLY A 92 -23.27 12.92 -13.69
C GLY A 92 -22.08 13.88 -13.58
N ILE A 93 -22.03 14.73 -12.54
CA ILE A 93 -20.93 15.66 -12.29
C ILE A 93 -19.55 14.97 -12.24
N PRO A 94 -19.39 13.76 -11.65
CA PRO A 94 -18.10 13.07 -11.66
C PRO A 94 -17.56 12.76 -13.06
N ILE A 95 -18.45 12.49 -14.03
CA ILE A 95 -18.08 12.18 -15.42
C ILE A 95 -17.57 13.43 -16.14
N LEU A 96 -18.24 14.57 -15.92
CA LEU A 96 -17.83 15.89 -16.46
C LEU A 96 -16.45 16.31 -15.94
N ILE A 97 -16.18 16.15 -14.65
CA ILE A 97 -14.89 16.49 -14.04
C ILE A 97 -13.76 15.59 -14.60
N ASN A 98 -13.99 14.29 -14.73
CA ASN A 98 -13.01 13.36 -15.28
C ASN A 98 -12.65 13.68 -16.75
N LYS A 99 -13.63 14.14 -17.54
CA LYS A 99 -13.44 14.55 -18.93
C LYS A 99 -12.62 15.84 -19.05
N LEU A 100 -12.85 16.81 -18.16
CA LEU A 100 -12.08 18.06 -18.08
C LEU A 100 -10.62 17.83 -17.67
N ILE A 101 -10.37 16.94 -16.69
CA ILE A 101 -9.00 16.62 -16.24
C ILE A 101 -8.19 15.91 -17.34
N LYS A 102 -8.83 15.05 -18.15
CA LYS A 102 -8.17 14.37 -19.28
C LYS A 102 -7.86 15.28 -20.45
N ASN A 103 -8.64 16.33 -20.70
CA ASN A 103 -8.39 17.29 -21.79
C ASN A 103 -7.31 18.33 -21.46
N ASN A 104 -6.93 18.49 -20.19
CA ASN A 104 -5.89 19.41 -19.74
C ASN A 104 -4.53 18.71 -19.47
N ARG A 105 -4.37 17.47 -19.94
CA ARG A 105 -3.11 16.72 -19.98
C ARG A 105 -2.75 16.44 -21.44
#